data_AF-A0A177WLB9-F1
#
_entry.id   AF-A0A177WLB9-F1
#
_cell.length_a   1.000
_cell.length_b   1.000
_cell.length_c   1.000
_cell.angle_alpha   90.00
_cell.angle_beta   90.00
_cell.angle_gamma   90.00
#
_symmetry.space_group_name_H-M   'P 1'
#
loop_
_entity.id
_entity.type
_entity.pdbx_description
1 polymer ?
#
loop_
_entity_poly.entity_id
_entity_poly.type
_entity_poly.pdbx_seq_one_letter_code
_entity_poly.pdbx_strand_id
1 'polypeptide(L)'
;MAFRTSFADIPKLYVPINRSDLPKPVYELVQAGLSRTASIQTSAKPLVDQIPDSIGLGKPHSTFEGLRFKDAAICTIAALEEAVCKISDHLERDCRMTSRGYVMFLVDRGVISKDIARFYIDQYEAVRFGNRPMGELEYREFMKLFTALIRTVGVLT
;
A
#
# COMPACT_ATOMS: atom_id res chain seq x y z
N MET A 1 27.49 26.46 -2.37
CA MET A 1 26.90 26.95 -1.11
C MET A 1 26.02 28.17 -1.40
N ALA A 2 24.71 28.02 -1.65
CA ALA A 2 23.87 29.20 -2.00
C ALA A 2 22.41 29.16 -1.53
N PHE A 3 21.85 28.00 -1.16
CA PHE A 3 20.42 27.92 -0.81
C PHE A 3 20.08 28.45 0.60
N ARG A 4 21.01 28.37 1.56
CA ARG A 4 20.75 28.81 2.96
C ARG A 4 20.59 30.33 3.11
N THR A 5 21.26 31.13 2.29
CA THR A 5 21.18 32.59 2.31
C THR A 5 19.89 33.11 1.66
N SER A 6 19.35 32.42 0.65
CA SER A 6 18.11 32.83 -0.04
C SER A 6 16.83 32.76 0.81
N PHE A 7 16.79 31.91 1.84
CA PHE A 7 15.65 31.81 2.75
C PHE A 7 15.56 32.98 3.74
N ALA A 8 16.64 33.73 3.94
CA ALA A 8 16.66 34.88 4.84
C ALA A 8 15.98 36.12 4.22
N ASP A 9 15.99 36.23 2.88
CA ASP A 9 15.40 37.35 2.14
C ASP A 9 13.90 37.18 1.87
N ILE A 10 13.31 36.02 2.20
CA ILE A 10 11.86 35.83 2.14
C ILE A 10 11.24 36.59 3.32
N PRO A 11 10.42 37.63 3.09
CA PRO A 11 9.76 38.35 4.17
C PRO A 11 8.90 37.37 4.94
N LYS A 12 9.24 37.16 6.22
CA LYS A 12 8.46 36.28 7.09
C LYS A 12 7.11 36.95 7.35
N LEU A 13 6.04 36.21 7.17
CA LEU A 13 4.71 36.65 7.59
C LEU A 13 4.77 36.89 9.11
N TYR A 14 4.70 38.15 9.52
CA TYR A 14 4.70 38.49 10.92
C TYR A 14 3.37 38.04 11.54
N VAL A 15 3.46 37.08 12.47
CA VAL A 15 2.31 36.62 13.25
C VAL A 15 2.41 37.24 14.63
N PRO A 16 1.44 38.05 15.07
CA PRO A 16 1.48 38.72 16.37
C PRO A 16 1.20 37.72 17.49
N ILE A 17 2.25 37.08 17.99
CA ILE A 17 2.20 36.05 19.04
C ILE A 17 2.50 36.65 20.42
N ASN A 18 3.09 37.85 20.50
CA ASN A 18 3.42 38.48 21.78
C ASN A 18 2.32 39.44 22.24
N ARG A 19 2.22 39.62 23.56
CA ARG A 19 1.25 40.55 24.16
C ARG A 19 1.47 42.02 23.76
N SER A 20 2.69 42.38 23.33
CA SER A 20 3.03 43.72 22.84
C SER A 20 2.47 44.03 21.45
N ASP A 21 2.13 42.99 20.69
CA ASP A 21 1.88 43.10 19.25
C ASP A 21 0.44 43.51 18.94
N LEU A 22 -0.46 43.34 19.92
CA LEU A 22 -1.89 43.53 19.80
C LEU A 22 -2.49 44.17 21.05
N PRO A 23 -3.60 44.92 20.91
CA PRO A 23 -4.41 45.31 22.07
C PRO A 23 -4.85 44.08 22.88
N LYS A 24 -4.83 44.21 24.21
CA LYS A 24 -5.14 43.14 25.16
C LYS A 24 -6.38 42.28 24.80
N PRO A 25 -7.56 42.84 24.47
CA PRO A 25 -8.73 42.02 24.14
C PRO A 25 -8.57 41.22 22.85
N VAL A 26 -7.83 41.74 21.87
CA VAL A 26 -7.56 41.05 20.61
C VAL A 26 -6.54 39.94 20.82
N TYR A 27 -5.49 40.21 21.60
CA TYR A 27 -4.50 39.20 21.99
C TYR A 27 -5.15 38.00 22.71
N GLU A 28 -6.03 38.27 23.68
CA GLU A 28 -6.74 37.24 24.42
C GLU A 28 -7.66 36.41 23.51
N LEU A 29 -8.36 37.07 22.57
CA LEU A 29 -9.19 36.38 21.57
C LEU A 29 -8.36 35.43 20.69
N VAL A 30 -7.23 35.91 20.16
CA VAL A 30 -6.32 35.13 19.33
C VAL A 30 -5.76 33.95 20.10
N GLN A 31 -5.27 34.17 21.33
CA GLN A 31 -4.73 33.12 22.18
C GLN A 31 -5.79 32.06 22.51
N ALA A 32 -7.03 32.47 22.80
CA ALA A 32 -8.14 31.55 23.03
C ALA A 32 -8.45 30.70 21.80
N GLY A 33 -8.42 31.29 20.60
CA GLY A 33 -8.54 30.58 19.33
C GLY A 33 -7.43 29.55 19.13
N LEU A 34 -6.18 29.95 19.33
CA LEU A 34 -5.00 29.08 19.20
C LEU A 34 -5.05 27.92 20.20
N SER A 35 -5.39 28.18 21.46
CA SER A 35 -5.53 27.14 22.48
C SER A 35 -6.63 26.14 22.12
N ARG A 36 -7.77 26.61 21.61
CA ARG A 36 -8.86 25.74 21.12
C ARG A 36 -8.41 24.89 19.93
N THR A 37 -7.72 25.46 18.95
CA THR A 37 -7.23 24.68 17.80
C THR A 37 -6.15 23.69 18.21
N ALA A 38 -5.29 24.04 19.17
CA ALA A 38 -4.28 23.14 19.71
C ALA A 38 -4.92 21.96 20.45
N SER A 39 -6.00 22.19 21.22
CA SER A 39 -6.74 21.10 21.86
C SER A 39 -7.43 20.21 20.82
N ILE A 40 -8.09 20.80 19.81
CA ILE A 40 -8.72 20.04 18.71
C ILE A 40 -7.66 19.19 18.00
N GLN A 41 -6.52 19.77 17.64
CA GLN A 41 -5.43 19.04 16.97
C GLN A 41 -4.90 17.89 17.83
N THR A 42 -4.73 18.12 19.13
CA THR A 42 -4.27 17.09 20.07
C THR A 42 -5.27 15.94 20.14
N SER A 43 -6.57 16.24 20.20
CA SER A 43 -7.65 15.25 20.20
C SER A 43 -7.89 14.59 18.83
N ALA A 44 -7.54 15.27 17.73
CA ALA A 44 -7.73 14.79 16.36
C ALA A 44 -6.55 13.93 15.85
N LYS A 45 -5.54 13.64 16.68
CA LYS A 45 -4.52 12.66 16.31
C LYS A 45 -5.20 11.31 16.09
N PRO A 46 -4.98 10.64 14.95
CA PRO A 46 -5.61 9.35 14.68
C PRO A 46 -5.14 8.35 15.73
N LEU A 47 -6.09 7.72 16.42
CA LEU A 47 -5.83 6.62 17.33
C LEU A 47 -5.49 5.40 16.48
N VAL A 48 -4.20 5.12 16.32
CA VAL A 48 -3.69 3.98 15.53
C VAL A 48 -4.35 2.65 15.93
N ASP A 49 -4.67 2.49 17.22
CA ASP A 49 -5.32 1.28 17.77
C ASP A 49 -6.86 1.25 17.59
N GLN A 50 -7.49 2.38 17.30
CA GLN A 50 -8.96 2.47 17.10
C GLN A 50 -9.37 2.57 15.64
N ILE A 51 -8.44 2.49 14.69
CA ILE A 51 -8.79 2.30 13.28
C ILE A 51 -9.28 0.84 13.18
N PRO A 52 -10.59 0.57 13.06
CA PRO A 52 -11.07 -0.79 12.87
C PRO A 52 -10.37 -1.36 11.65
N ASP A 53 -9.55 -2.40 11.87
CA ASP A 53 -8.66 -3.04 10.90
C ASP A 53 -8.45 -2.19 9.65
N SER A 54 -7.51 -1.25 9.69
CA SER A 54 -7.16 -0.33 8.59
C SER A 54 -7.50 -0.96 7.25
N ILE A 55 -8.68 -0.63 6.71
CA ILE A 55 -9.35 -1.50 5.75
C ILE A 55 -8.46 -1.60 4.49
N GLY A 56 -7.82 -2.76 4.28
CA GLY A 56 -6.88 -2.97 3.18
C GLY A 56 -5.43 -2.49 3.38
N LEU A 57 -5.05 -2.00 4.56
CA LEU A 57 -3.69 -1.54 4.90
C LEU A 57 -3.15 -2.30 6.12
N GLY A 58 -1.86 -2.62 6.13
CA GLY A 58 -1.24 -3.20 7.31
C GLY A 58 -1.15 -2.22 8.48
N LYS A 59 -1.33 -2.76 9.69
CA LYS A 59 -1.28 -1.98 10.93
C LYS A 59 0.12 -1.37 11.13
N PRO A 60 0.22 -0.12 11.63
CA PRO A 60 1.51 0.43 12.05
C PRO A 60 2.17 -0.49 13.08
N HIS A 61 3.49 -0.64 13.00
CA HIS A 61 4.28 -1.55 13.82
C HIS A 61 3.99 -3.06 13.62
N SER A 62 3.22 -3.44 12.60
CA SER A 62 3.08 -4.82 12.14
C SER A 62 4.14 -5.16 11.08
N THR A 63 4.32 -6.44 10.78
CA THR A 63 5.15 -6.92 9.66
C THR A 63 4.73 -6.32 8.31
N PHE A 64 3.45 -5.94 8.18
CA PHE A 64 2.88 -5.37 6.97
C PHE A 64 2.69 -3.84 7.04
N GLU A 65 3.39 -3.14 7.93
CA GLU A 65 3.28 -1.70 8.08
C GLU A 65 3.43 -0.96 6.73
N GLY A 66 2.43 -0.13 6.40
CA GLY A 66 2.39 0.64 5.15
C GLY A 66 2.05 -0.15 3.89
N LEU A 67 1.86 -1.47 3.97
CA LEU A 67 1.50 -2.31 2.83
C LEU A 67 0.01 -2.23 2.54
N ARG A 68 -0.36 -1.92 1.28
CA ARG A 68 -1.74 -2.10 0.79
C ARG A 68 -1.92 -3.52 0.27
N PHE A 69 -2.68 -4.33 0.99
CA PHE A 69 -2.82 -5.77 0.73
C PHE A 69 -3.32 -6.07 -0.68
N LYS A 70 -4.32 -5.32 -1.14
CA LYS A 70 -4.90 -5.47 -2.48
C LYS A 70 -3.86 -5.21 -3.58
N ASP A 71 -3.11 -4.12 -3.47
CA ASP A 71 -2.10 -3.75 -4.46
C ASP A 71 -0.95 -4.77 -4.49
N ALA A 72 -0.49 -5.19 -3.31
CA ALA A 72 0.53 -6.23 -3.18
C ALA A 72 0.07 -7.55 -3.82
N ALA A 73 -1.18 -7.96 -3.57
CA ALA A 73 -1.76 -9.13 -4.18
C ALA A 73 -1.88 -8.99 -5.71
N ILE A 74 -2.23 -7.82 -6.23
CA ILE A 74 -2.31 -7.57 -7.68
C ILE A 74 -0.93 -7.68 -8.35
N CYS A 75 0.14 -7.24 -7.67
CA CYS A 75 1.50 -7.32 -8.17
C CYS A 75 2.05 -8.76 -8.25
N THR A 76 1.40 -9.75 -7.63
CA THR A 76 1.86 -11.15 -7.68
C THR A 76 1.95 -11.71 -9.09
N ILE A 77 1.14 -11.24 -10.03
CA ILE A 77 1.24 -11.66 -11.44
C ILE A 77 2.56 -11.20 -12.07
N ALA A 78 2.99 -9.97 -11.79
CA ALA A 78 4.27 -9.45 -12.29
C ALA A 78 5.45 -10.21 -11.67
N ALA A 79 5.35 -10.53 -10.37
CA ALA A 79 6.34 -11.36 -9.70
C ALA A 79 6.40 -12.79 -10.26
N LEU A 80 5.26 -13.36 -10.65
CA LEU A 80 5.21 -14.65 -11.35
C LEU A 80 5.86 -14.58 -12.72
N GLU A 81 5.54 -13.54 -13.51
CA GLU A 81 6.15 -13.30 -14.83
C GLU A 81 7.68 -13.20 -14.72
N GLU A 82 8.19 -12.43 -13.75
CA GLU A 82 9.62 -12.30 -13.51
C GLU A 82 10.26 -13.64 -13.09
N ALA A 83 9.60 -14.41 -12.21
CA ALA A 83 10.10 -15.71 -11.77
C ALA A 83 10.18 -16.72 -12.92
N VAL A 84 9.16 -16.74 -13.79
CA VAL A 84 9.12 -17.65 -14.96
C VAL A 84 10.12 -17.23 -16.03
N CYS A 85 10.28 -15.92 -16.27
CA CYS A 85 11.25 -15.40 -17.23
C CYS A 85 12.70 -15.80 -16.87
N LYS A 86 13.01 -15.98 -15.57
CA LYS A 86 14.33 -16.47 -15.13
C LYS A 86 14.59 -17.94 -15.47
N ILE A 87 13.54 -18.73 -15.73
CA ILE A 87 13.65 -20.15 -16.07
C ILE A 87 13.82 -20.32 -17.58
N SER A 88 12.98 -19.63 -18.37
CA SER A 88 13.01 -19.72 -19.83
C SER A 88 12.36 -18.51 -20.50
N ASP A 89 13.04 -17.96 -21.51
CA ASP A 89 12.52 -16.86 -22.33
C ASP A 89 11.27 -17.24 -23.13
N HIS A 90 11.08 -18.52 -23.47
CA HIS A 90 9.91 -18.98 -24.25
C HIS A 90 8.62 -19.07 -23.44
N LEU A 91 8.70 -18.86 -22.13
CA LEU A 91 7.55 -18.80 -21.24
C LEU A 91 7.13 -17.35 -20.95
N GLU A 92 7.70 -16.36 -21.63
CA GLU A 92 7.29 -14.97 -21.49
C GLU A 92 5.81 -14.77 -21.89
N ARG A 93 5.14 -13.86 -21.18
CA ARG A 93 3.74 -13.51 -21.44
C ARG A 93 3.62 -12.65 -22.70
N ASP A 94 2.85 -13.12 -23.69
CA ASP A 94 2.45 -12.28 -24.83
C ASP A 94 1.64 -11.05 -24.36
N CYS A 95 1.95 -9.88 -24.90
CA CYS A 95 1.28 -8.61 -24.63
C CYS A 95 -0.25 -8.63 -24.83
N ARG A 96 -0.78 -9.48 -25.72
CA ARG A 96 -2.21 -9.62 -26.01
C ARG A 96 -2.92 -10.59 -25.07
N MET A 97 -2.16 -11.34 -24.27
CA MET A 97 -2.71 -12.33 -23.36
C MET A 97 -3.19 -11.68 -22.06
N THR A 98 -4.23 -12.24 -21.44
CA THR A 98 -4.68 -11.82 -20.11
C THR A 98 -3.87 -12.51 -19.01
N SER A 99 -3.91 -12.02 -17.78
CA SER A 99 -3.26 -12.69 -16.64
C SER A 99 -3.79 -14.12 -16.43
N ARG A 100 -5.10 -14.32 -16.53
CA ARG A 100 -5.71 -15.66 -16.54
C ARG A 100 -5.18 -16.52 -17.69
N GLY A 101 -5.20 -15.97 -18.91
CA GLY A 101 -4.72 -16.67 -20.10
C GLY A 101 -3.27 -17.12 -19.94
N TYR A 102 -2.43 -16.27 -19.34
CA TYR A 102 -1.05 -16.58 -19.06
C TYR A 102 -0.88 -17.73 -18.08
N VAL A 103 -1.58 -17.70 -16.95
CA VAL A 103 -1.50 -18.80 -15.98
C VAL A 103 -2.01 -20.11 -16.59
N MET A 104 -3.06 -20.08 -17.43
CA MET A 104 -3.53 -21.27 -18.15
C MET A 104 -2.52 -21.76 -19.18
N PHE A 105 -1.83 -20.86 -19.90
CA PHE A 105 -0.73 -21.22 -20.80
C PHE A 105 0.40 -21.94 -20.05
N LEU A 106 0.75 -21.50 -18.84
CA LEU A 106 1.74 -22.17 -18.00
C LEU A 106 1.28 -23.56 -17.52
N VAL A 107 -0.03 -23.75 -17.30
CA VAL A 107 -0.61 -25.06 -16.99
C VAL A 107 -0.53 -26.00 -18.19
N ASP A 108 -0.84 -25.52 -19.40
CA ASP A 108 -0.78 -26.34 -20.62
C ASP A 108 0.66 -26.80 -20.95
N ARG A 109 1.66 -26.01 -20.55
CA ARG A 109 3.08 -26.36 -20.65
C ARG A 109 3.57 -27.26 -19.51
N GLY A 110 2.71 -27.61 -18.55
CA GLY A 110 3.04 -28.46 -17.41
C GLY A 110 3.90 -27.77 -16.34
N VAL A 111 4.06 -26.44 -16.39
CA VAL A 111 4.88 -25.67 -15.44
C VAL A 111 4.16 -25.50 -14.10
N ILE A 112 2.84 -25.37 -14.15
CA ILE A 112 1.99 -25.16 -12.96
C ILE A 112 0.90 -26.24 -12.92
N SER A 113 0.61 -26.74 -11.72
CA SER A 113 -0.54 -27.63 -11.52
C SER A 113 -1.87 -26.92 -11.76
N LYS A 114 -2.76 -27.54 -12.53
CA LYS A 114 -4.09 -27.02 -12.88
C LYS A 114 -4.93 -26.67 -11.65
N ASP A 115 -4.84 -27.48 -10.59
CA ASP A 115 -5.66 -27.28 -9.39
C ASP A 115 -5.24 -26.00 -8.66
N ILE A 116 -3.94 -25.83 -8.42
CA ILE A 116 -3.38 -24.65 -7.76
C ILE A 116 -3.62 -23.39 -8.60
N ALA A 117 -3.43 -23.49 -9.92
CA ALA A 117 -3.68 -22.40 -10.85
C ALA A 117 -5.13 -21.89 -10.77
N ARG A 118 -6.11 -22.80 -10.73
CA ARG A 118 -7.53 -22.43 -10.64
C ARG A 118 -7.82 -21.67 -9.34
N PHE A 119 -7.40 -22.20 -8.19
CA PHE A 119 -7.60 -21.53 -6.91
C PHE A 119 -6.93 -20.15 -6.85
N TYR A 120 -5.72 -20.03 -7.40
CA TYR A 120 -5.01 -18.75 -7.46
C TYR A 120 -5.74 -17.74 -8.35
N ILE A 121 -6.17 -18.12 -9.56
CA ILE A 121 -6.89 -17.24 -10.48
C ILE A 121 -8.19 -16.73 -9.85
N ASP A 122 -8.99 -17.62 -9.26
CA ASP A 122 -10.28 -17.25 -8.68
C ASP A 122 -10.11 -16.20 -7.57
N GLN A 123 -9.10 -16.39 -6.70
CA GLN A 123 -8.78 -15.43 -5.64
C GLN A 123 -8.17 -14.13 -6.20
N TYR A 124 -7.25 -14.23 -7.16
CA TYR A 124 -6.62 -13.07 -7.79
C TYR A 124 -7.65 -12.17 -8.46
N GLU A 125 -8.62 -12.75 -9.18
CA GLU A 125 -9.66 -11.99 -9.86
C GLU A 125 -10.68 -11.39 -8.91
N ALA A 126 -11.06 -12.12 -7.85
CA ALA A 126 -11.87 -11.59 -6.78
C ALA A 126 -11.20 -10.37 -6.12
N VAL A 127 -9.87 -10.41 -5.91
CA VAL A 127 -9.10 -9.30 -5.38
C VAL A 127 -8.96 -8.18 -6.41
N ARG A 128 -8.60 -8.45 -7.67
CA ARG A 128 -8.33 -7.43 -8.69
C ARG A 128 -9.58 -6.67 -9.11
N PHE A 129 -10.67 -7.39 -9.37
CA PHE A 129 -11.92 -6.84 -9.91
C PHE A 129 -12.98 -6.60 -8.84
N GLY A 130 -12.82 -7.20 -7.65
CA GLY A 130 -13.73 -6.97 -6.54
C GLY A 130 -13.58 -5.57 -5.94
N ASN A 131 -14.68 -5.07 -5.39
CA ASN A 131 -14.69 -3.81 -4.63
C ASN A 131 -14.49 -4.03 -3.13
N ARG A 132 -14.34 -5.28 -2.68
CA ARG A 132 -14.13 -5.61 -1.28
C ARG A 132 -12.70 -5.29 -0.88
N PRO A 133 -12.48 -4.65 0.28
CA PRO A 133 -11.15 -4.55 0.85
C PRO A 133 -10.63 -5.91 1.29
N MET A 134 -9.31 -6.10 1.24
CA MET A 134 -8.65 -7.33 1.63
C MET A 134 -8.08 -7.21 3.05
N GLY A 135 -8.43 -8.14 3.94
CA GLY A 135 -7.89 -8.16 5.31
C GLY A 135 -6.49 -8.78 5.38
N GLU A 136 -5.81 -8.62 6.53
CA GLU A 136 -4.47 -9.22 6.73
C GLU A 136 -4.50 -10.76 6.67
N LEU A 137 -5.51 -11.38 7.30
CA LEU A 137 -5.66 -12.84 7.30
C LEU A 137 -5.85 -13.38 5.87
N GLU A 138 -6.77 -12.76 5.13
CA GLU A 138 -7.06 -13.08 3.73
C GLU A 138 -5.80 -12.89 2.86
N TYR A 139 -5.05 -11.80 3.07
CA TYR A 139 -3.77 -11.56 2.40
C TYR A 139 -2.75 -12.65 2.69
N ARG A 140 -2.61 -13.07 3.95
CA ARG A 140 -1.71 -14.17 4.32
C ARG A 140 -2.10 -15.49 3.65
N GLU A 141 -3.39 -15.80 3.59
CA GLU A 141 -3.89 -17.01 2.94
C GLU A 141 -3.63 -16.97 1.43
N PHE A 142 -3.91 -15.83 0.80
CA PHE A 142 -3.58 -15.59 -0.61
C PHE A 142 -2.09 -15.76 -0.88
N MET A 143 -1.23 -15.19 -0.03
CA MET A 143 0.23 -15.31 -0.19
C MET A 143 0.74 -16.74 0.01
N LYS A 144 0.09 -17.55 0.85
CA LYS A 144 0.39 -18.99 0.93
C LYS A 144 0.06 -19.71 -0.38
N LEU A 145 -1.08 -19.41 -0.99
CA LEU A 145 -1.45 -19.96 -2.30
C LEU A 145 -0.45 -19.54 -3.38
N PHE A 146 -0.07 -18.25 -3.41
CA PHE A 146 0.93 -17.74 -4.33
C PHE A 146 2.30 -18.41 -4.13
N THR A 147 2.72 -18.61 -2.87
CA THR A 147 3.98 -19.28 -2.55
C THR A 147 3.96 -20.75 -3.00
N ALA A 148 2.82 -21.45 -2.83
CA ALA A 148 2.65 -22.81 -3.34
C ALA A 148 2.76 -22.84 -4.87
N LEU A 149 2.18 -21.86 -5.56
CA LEU A 149 2.28 -21.72 -7.01
C LEU A 149 3.72 -21.45 -7.48
N ILE A 150 4.44 -20.52 -6.85
CA ILE A 150 5.85 -20.25 -7.20
C ILE A 150 6.72 -21.48 -6.94
N ARG A 151 6.45 -22.24 -5.88
CA ARG A 151 7.17 -23.50 -5.63
C ARG A 151 6.93 -24.52 -6.73
N THR A 152 5.73 -24.64 -7.30
CA THR A 152 5.55 -25.58 -8.43
C THR A 152 6.36 -25.16 -9.65
N VAL A 153 6.49 -23.85 -9.89
CA VAL A 153 7.33 -23.30 -10.96
C VAL A 153 8.82 -23.60 -10.71
N GLY A 154 9.31 -23.38 -9.48
CA GLY A 154 10.72 -23.58 -9.12
C GLY A 154 11.15 -25.03 -8.85
N VAL A 155 10.22 -25.98 -8.76
CA VAL A 155 10.53 -27.42 -8.58
C VAL A 155 10.91 -28.08 -9.92
N LEU A 156 10.70 -27.41 -11.06
CA LEU A 156 11.08 -27.90 -12.38
C LEU A 156 12.54 -27.60 -12.78
N THR A 157 13.34 -27.06 -11.86
CA THR A 157 14.82 -26.99 -11.95
C THR A 157 15.47 -27.98 -11.00
#